data_AF-A0A228QMA3-F1
#
_entry.id   AF-A0A228QMA3-F1
#
_cell.length_a   1.000
_cell.length_b   1.000
_cell.length_c   1.000
_cell.angle_alpha   90.00
_cell.angle_beta   90.00
_cell.angle_gamma   90.00
#
_symmetry.space_group_name_H-M   'P 1'
#
loop_
_entity.id
_entity.type
_entity.pdbx_description
1 polymer ?
#
loop_
_entity_poly.entity_id
_entity_poly.type
_entity_poly.pdbx_seq_one_letter_code
_entity_poly.pdbx_strand_id
1 'polypeptide(L)'
;MRWIDKTLTVILGFSVMGVADVQAASTELAFPRFTQAQGRADNDGLPLSGVKLCVLPDHAPCFEMPPAPLPDGSTQVQYQFGLDPRSERLPIASGGSWVFFSGMFSGGGSGMLERVAVLRYGANGKIENVMPKVTQTEQADRAMWKVPEVSPYPVFVRADYVWGKGESHFEAHLFDVDAWVFDPAISQYRKRFSYQTTRRYDRGEGSDHVLTAERAEILRRLAASK
;
A
#
# COMPACT_ATOMS: atom_id res chain seq x y z
N MET A 1 -36.49 -18.06 -68.33
CA MET A 1 -36.84 -16.80 -67.64
C MET A 1 -36.03 -16.71 -66.36
N ARG A 2 -35.32 -15.60 -66.18
CA ARG A 2 -34.51 -15.25 -65.00
C ARG A 2 -35.40 -15.10 -63.77
N TRP A 3 -34.91 -15.50 -62.60
CA TRP A 3 -35.15 -14.79 -61.33
C TRP A 3 -33.99 -15.08 -60.36
N ILE A 4 -33.40 -14.01 -59.86
CA ILE A 4 -32.38 -13.92 -58.81
C ILE A 4 -33.05 -13.13 -57.70
N ASP A 5 -32.95 -13.55 -56.44
CA ASP A 5 -32.76 -12.63 -55.29
C ASP A 5 -32.47 -13.47 -54.02
N LYS A 6 -31.23 -13.46 -53.54
CA LYS A 6 -30.68 -12.65 -52.43
C LYS A 6 -30.89 -13.28 -51.05
N THR A 7 -29.94 -14.13 -50.65
CA THR A 7 -29.67 -14.49 -49.26
C THR A 7 -28.93 -13.34 -48.57
N LEU A 8 -29.59 -12.71 -47.60
CA LEU A 8 -28.99 -11.77 -46.66
C LEU A 8 -28.19 -12.57 -45.62
N THR A 9 -26.86 -12.52 -45.70
CA THR A 9 -25.97 -12.99 -44.65
C THR A 9 -25.86 -11.90 -43.57
N VAL A 10 -26.53 -12.11 -42.45
CA VAL A 10 -26.35 -11.29 -41.24
C VAL A 10 -25.07 -11.76 -40.57
N ILE A 11 -24.02 -10.93 -40.65
CA ILE A 11 -22.79 -11.13 -39.87
C ILE A 11 -23.05 -10.55 -38.48
N LEU A 12 -23.38 -11.42 -37.52
CA LEU A 12 -23.34 -11.08 -36.10
C LEU A 12 -21.88 -10.94 -35.67
N GLY A 13 -21.36 -9.71 -35.71
CA GLY A 13 -20.08 -9.36 -35.12
C GLY A 13 -20.21 -9.40 -33.60
N PHE A 14 -19.83 -10.52 -32.97
CA PHE A 14 -19.59 -10.55 -31.54
C PHE A 14 -18.26 -9.87 -31.26
N SER A 15 -18.32 -8.62 -30.83
CA SER A 15 -17.18 -7.92 -30.23
C SER A 15 -16.85 -8.60 -28.90
N VAL A 16 -15.95 -9.57 -28.91
CA VAL A 16 -15.35 -10.11 -27.70
C VAL A 16 -14.40 -9.03 -27.16
N MET A 17 -14.89 -8.20 -26.24
CA MET A 17 -14.02 -7.40 -25.39
C MET A 17 -13.21 -8.37 -24.54
N GLY A 18 -11.95 -8.60 -24.93
CA GLY A 18 -11.01 -9.35 -24.14
C GLY A 18 -10.81 -8.66 -22.80
N VAL A 19 -11.32 -9.26 -21.73
CA VAL A 19 -10.87 -8.96 -20.37
C VAL A 19 -9.41 -9.39 -20.34
N ALA A 20 -8.49 -8.44 -20.36
CA ALA A 20 -7.10 -8.74 -20.09
C ALA A 20 -7.01 -9.15 -18.62
N ASP A 21 -7.03 -10.45 -18.35
CA ASP A 21 -6.68 -10.99 -17.05
C ASP A 21 -5.24 -10.56 -16.76
N VAL A 22 -5.09 -9.58 -15.86
CA VAL A 22 -3.78 -9.19 -15.34
C VAL A 22 -3.33 -10.33 -14.44
N GLN A 23 -2.69 -11.33 -15.05
CA GLN A 23 -2.04 -12.41 -14.34
C GLN A 23 -0.76 -11.86 -13.70
N ALA A 24 -0.47 -12.24 -12.45
CA ALA A 24 0.80 -11.86 -11.83
C ALA A 24 1.96 -12.41 -12.68
N ALA A 25 3.08 -11.68 -12.68
CA ALA A 25 4.26 -12.06 -13.44
C ALA A 25 4.65 -13.51 -13.13
N SER A 26 5.06 -14.26 -14.16
CA SER A 26 5.46 -15.66 -14.03
C SER A 26 6.61 -15.77 -13.03
N THR A 27 6.25 -16.26 -11.84
CA THR A 27 7.09 -16.60 -10.67
C THR A 27 7.74 -15.42 -9.94
N GLU A 28 6.96 -14.71 -9.13
CA GLU A 28 7.52 -13.84 -8.09
C GLU A 28 8.44 -14.64 -7.15
N LEU A 29 9.59 -14.07 -6.79
CA LEU A 29 10.52 -14.69 -5.86
C LEU A 29 9.96 -14.66 -4.44
N ALA A 30 10.28 -15.68 -3.65
CA ALA A 30 10.04 -15.63 -2.22
C ALA A 30 11.00 -14.63 -1.58
N PHE A 31 10.48 -13.68 -0.80
CA PHE A 31 11.34 -12.80 -0.01
C PHE A 31 12.22 -13.66 0.92
N PRO A 32 13.54 -13.47 0.97
CA PRO A 32 14.41 -14.22 1.87
C PRO A 32 14.04 -14.09 3.34
N ARG A 33 14.66 -14.88 4.22
CA ARG A 33 14.60 -14.60 5.66
C ARG A 33 15.27 -13.26 5.94
N PHE A 34 14.79 -12.54 6.94
CA PHE A 34 15.29 -11.20 7.25
C PHE A 34 15.25 -10.91 8.75
N THR A 35 15.95 -9.85 9.13
CA THR A 35 15.89 -9.22 10.45
C THR A 35 15.42 -7.77 10.29
N GLN A 36 14.91 -7.20 11.38
CA GLN A 36 14.53 -5.79 11.46
C GLN A 36 15.27 -5.11 12.60
N ALA A 37 15.55 -3.83 12.44
CA ALA A 37 16.18 -3.02 13.48
C ALA A 37 15.60 -1.60 13.47
N GLN A 38 15.55 -0.99 14.66
CA GLN A 38 15.31 0.44 14.78
C GLN A 38 16.45 1.24 14.13
N GLY A 39 16.14 2.47 13.77
CA GLY A 39 17.13 3.46 13.37
C GLY A 39 18.03 3.86 14.53
N ARG A 40 19.20 4.41 14.22
CA ARG A 40 20.06 5.03 15.22
C ARG A 40 19.45 6.37 15.63
N ALA A 41 19.66 6.75 16.88
CA ALA A 41 19.34 8.09 17.38
C ALA A 41 20.61 8.79 17.87
N ASP A 42 20.59 10.11 17.92
CA ASP A 42 21.61 10.91 18.61
C ASP A 42 21.36 10.94 20.12
N ASN A 43 22.16 11.72 20.85
CA ASN A 43 22.06 11.85 22.30
C ASN A 43 20.74 12.48 22.76
N ASP A 44 20.07 13.22 21.87
CA ASP A 44 18.78 13.87 22.13
C ASP A 44 17.60 12.96 21.74
N GLY A 45 17.89 11.74 21.28
CA GLY A 45 16.88 10.79 20.83
C GLY A 45 16.34 11.09 19.43
N LEU A 46 16.95 12.03 18.69
CA LEU A 46 16.53 12.33 17.32
C LEU A 46 17.07 11.26 16.35
N PRO A 47 16.24 10.78 15.42
CA PRO A 47 16.64 9.75 14.47
C PRO A 47 17.76 10.23 13.52
N LEU A 48 18.87 9.48 13.52
CA LEU A 48 20.01 9.60 12.61
C LEU A 48 19.92 8.62 11.41
N SER A 49 19.02 7.65 11.47
CA SER A 49 18.72 6.75 10.35
C SER A 49 17.29 6.23 10.43
N GLY A 50 16.79 5.69 9.32
CA GLY A 50 15.50 5.02 9.28
C GLY A 50 15.55 3.61 9.89
N VAL A 51 14.37 3.03 10.11
CA VAL A 51 14.24 1.60 10.40
C VAL A 51 14.82 0.76 9.25
N LYS A 52 15.35 -0.43 9.58
CA LYS A 52 16.02 -1.31 8.63
C LYS A 52 15.37 -2.67 8.54
N LEU A 53 15.41 -3.24 7.34
CA LEU A 53 15.16 -4.66 7.08
C LEU A 53 16.33 -5.24 6.28
N CYS A 54 17.00 -6.25 6.82
CA CYS A 54 18.21 -6.84 6.23
C CYS A 54 18.05 -8.34 6.01
N VAL A 55 18.43 -8.82 4.82
CA VAL A 55 18.35 -10.24 4.44
C VAL A 55 19.39 -11.07 5.18
N LEU A 56 18.98 -12.26 5.65
CA LEU A 56 19.83 -13.25 6.32
C LEU A 56 20.42 -14.25 5.31
N PRO A 57 21.56 -14.90 5.64
CA PRO A 57 22.30 -14.81 6.90
C PRO A 57 23.28 -13.64 6.98
N ASP A 58 23.67 -13.08 5.83
CA ASP A 58 24.78 -12.10 5.75
C ASP A 58 24.40 -10.70 6.26
N HIS A 59 23.15 -10.51 6.70
CA HIS A 59 22.56 -9.20 7.03
C HIS A 59 22.68 -8.20 5.86
N ALA A 60 22.62 -8.70 4.62
CA ALA A 60 22.67 -7.94 3.38
C ALA A 60 21.91 -8.66 2.24
N PRO A 61 21.30 -7.92 1.29
CA PRO A 61 21.13 -6.46 1.27
C PRO A 61 20.16 -5.97 2.36
N CYS A 62 20.21 -4.67 2.64
CA CYS A 62 19.29 -3.99 3.54
C CYS A 62 18.45 -2.95 2.81
N PHE A 63 17.20 -2.80 3.23
CA PHE A 63 16.39 -1.61 2.98
C PHE A 63 16.41 -0.75 4.24
N GLU A 64 16.68 0.55 4.09
CA GLU A 64 16.57 1.56 5.15
C GLU A 64 15.47 2.54 4.75
N MET A 65 14.54 2.82 5.67
CA MET A 65 13.48 3.79 5.41
C MET A 65 14.12 5.16 5.08
N PRO A 66 13.83 5.74 3.90
CA PRO A 66 14.55 6.93 3.46
C PRO A 66 14.19 8.15 4.31
N PRO A 67 15.11 9.11 4.42
CA PRO A 67 14.82 10.36 5.10
C PRO A 67 13.79 11.19 4.31
N ALA A 68 13.20 12.19 4.96
CA ALA A 68 12.41 13.21 4.28
C ALA A 68 13.29 14.42 3.94
N PRO A 69 13.09 15.05 2.76
CA PRO A 69 13.68 16.36 2.50
C PRO A 69 13.13 17.37 3.51
N LEU A 70 13.96 18.35 3.88
CA LEU A 70 13.49 19.44 4.73
C LEU A 70 12.51 20.34 3.96
N PRO A 71 11.48 20.91 4.64
CA PRO A 71 10.48 21.77 4.00
C PRO A 71 11.05 23.06 3.40
N ASP A 72 12.25 23.46 3.81
CA ASP A 72 12.94 24.68 3.39
C ASP A 72 13.62 24.57 2.01
N GLY A 73 13.53 23.41 1.36
CA GLY A 73 14.15 23.16 0.06
C GLY A 73 15.67 23.01 0.12
N SER A 74 16.25 22.89 1.32
CA SER A 74 17.67 22.60 1.47
C SER A 74 18.02 21.17 1.01
N THR A 75 19.29 20.94 0.71
CA THR A 75 19.81 19.59 0.42
C THR A 75 19.96 18.74 1.68
N GLN A 76 19.64 19.28 2.85
CA GLN A 76 19.65 18.54 4.10
C GLN A 76 18.43 17.62 4.16
N VAL A 77 18.63 16.45 4.75
CA VAL A 77 17.61 15.43 4.88
C VAL A 77 17.47 15.08 6.36
N GLN A 78 16.24 14.85 6.80
CA GLN A 78 15.95 14.45 8.18
C GLN A 78 15.38 13.05 8.17
N TYR A 79 16.00 12.15 8.93
CA TYR A 79 15.36 10.88 9.24
C TYR A 79 14.21 11.15 10.20
N GLN A 80 13.11 10.43 10.02
CA GLN A 80 11.90 10.60 10.83
C GLN A 80 11.38 9.25 11.27
N PHE A 81 11.40 8.26 10.37
CA PHE A 81 10.79 6.95 10.57
C PHE A 81 11.83 5.93 11.04
N GLY A 82 12.39 6.19 12.21
CA GLY A 82 13.43 5.38 12.85
C GLY A 82 12.92 4.42 13.93
N LEU A 83 11.66 4.51 14.34
CA LEU A 83 11.12 3.80 15.50
C LEU A 83 10.23 2.63 15.10
N ASP A 84 10.04 1.68 16.02
CA ASP A 84 9.06 0.58 15.97
C ASP A 84 8.89 -0.09 14.59
N PRO A 85 9.95 -0.72 14.04
CA PRO A 85 9.84 -1.44 12.79
C PRO A 85 8.79 -2.54 12.90
N ARG A 86 7.87 -2.60 11.93
CA ARG A 86 6.91 -3.70 11.80
C ARG A 86 6.98 -4.27 10.41
N SER A 87 6.77 -5.57 10.31
CA SER A 87 6.70 -6.25 9.02
C SER A 87 5.60 -7.28 8.97
N GLU A 88 5.07 -7.49 7.78
CA GLU A 88 4.19 -8.61 7.47
C GLU A 88 4.64 -9.24 6.16
N ARG A 89 4.72 -10.57 6.11
CA ARG A 89 4.99 -11.28 4.86
C ARG A 89 3.71 -11.33 4.03
N LEU A 90 3.81 -10.97 2.76
CA LEU A 90 2.69 -10.88 1.83
C LEU A 90 2.80 -11.98 0.77
N PRO A 91 2.07 -13.10 0.89
CA PRO A 91 2.06 -14.14 -0.13
C PRO A 91 1.44 -13.62 -1.43
N ILE A 92 2.06 -13.93 -2.58
CA ILE A 92 1.53 -13.58 -3.89
C ILE A 92 0.87 -14.81 -4.51
N ALA A 93 -0.25 -14.63 -5.22
CA ALA A 93 -1.03 -15.73 -5.79
C ALA A 93 -0.23 -16.57 -6.81
N SER A 94 0.68 -15.94 -7.56
CA SER A 94 1.59 -16.61 -8.50
C SER A 94 2.72 -17.42 -7.84
N GLY A 95 2.74 -17.50 -6.50
CA GLY A 95 3.86 -18.01 -5.72
C GLY A 95 4.81 -16.91 -5.27
N GLY A 96 5.70 -17.23 -4.34
CA GLY A 96 6.62 -16.26 -3.74
C GLY A 96 5.96 -15.40 -2.66
N SER A 97 6.66 -14.35 -2.25
CA SER A 97 6.16 -13.41 -1.26
C SER A 97 6.91 -12.10 -1.29
N TRP A 98 6.23 -11.02 -0.95
CA TRP A 98 6.80 -9.72 -0.65
C TRP A 98 6.74 -9.46 0.86
N VAL A 99 7.18 -8.27 1.29
CA VAL A 99 7.12 -7.86 2.69
C VAL A 99 6.51 -6.47 2.79
N PHE A 100 5.41 -6.32 3.52
CA PHE A 100 5.02 -5.03 4.07
C PHE A 100 6.02 -4.67 5.15
N PHE A 101 6.49 -3.43 5.14
CA PHE A 101 7.41 -2.92 6.15
C PHE A 101 7.00 -1.50 6.53
N SER A 102 7.05 -1.18 7.82
CA SER A 102 6.77 0.17 8.29
C SER A 102 7.75 0.61 9.36
N GLY A 103 7.87 1.93 9.49
CA GLY A 103 8.59 2.59 10.57
C GLY A 103 7.78 3.77 11.09
N MET A 104 7.96 4.07 12.36
CA MET A 104 7.25 5.11 13.07
C MET A 104 8.14 6.35 13.28
N PHE A 105 7.52 7.52 13.17
CA PHE A 105 7.99 8.80 13.66
C PHE A 105 7.15 9.19 14.89
N SER A 106 7.79 9.73 15.93
CA SER A 106 7.10 10.25 17.11
C SER A 106 7.40 11.74 17.26
N GLY A 107 6.33 12.55 17.37
CA GLY A 107 6.42 13.98 17.65
C GLY A 107 6.50 14.32 19.15
N GLY A 108 6.85 13.37 20.01
CA GLY A 108 7.04 13.65 21.45
C GLY A 108 5.76 14.12 22.18
N GLY A 109 4.60 13.61 21.76
CA GLY A 109 3.27 13.96 22.32
C GLY A 109 2.33 14.62 21.32
N SER A 110 2.83 15.14 20.20
CA SER A 110 2.03 15.76 19.13
C SER A 110 1.49 14.77 18.08
N GLY A 111 1.36 13.49 18.43
CA GLY A 111 0.96 12.41 17.52
C GLY A 111 2.14 11.60 16.99
N MET A 112 1.81 10.54 16.25
CA MET A 112 2.80 9.64 15.65
C MET A 112 2.46 9.43 14.18
N LEU A 113 3.47 9.32 13.34
CA LEU A 113 3.28 9.01 11.93
C LEU A 113 3.89 7.64 11.64
N GLU A 114 3.22 6.84 10.83
CA GLU A 114 3.77 5.60 10.29
C GLU A 114 4.06 5.81 8.79
N ARG A 115 5.27 5.47 8.36
CA ARG A 115 5.60 5.36 6.93
C ARG A 115 5.64 3.90 6.54
N VAL A 116 5.00 3.60 5.41
CA VAL A 116 4.88 2.24 4.91
C VAL A 116 5.70 2.04 3.64
N ALA A 117 6.12 0.80 3.43
CA ALA A 117 6.81 0.30 2.25
C ALA A 117 6.28 -1.10 1.92
N VAL A 118 6.34 -1.46 0.64
CA VAL A 118 6.15 -2.84 0.18
C VAL A 118 7.41 -3.24 -0.54
N LEU A 119 8.09 -4.24 0.03
CA LEU A 119 9.43 -4.63 -0.37
C LEU A 119 9.36 -5.92 -1.18
N ARG A 120 9.90 -5.85 -2.40
CA ARG A 120 10.12 -6.97 -3.30
C ARG A 120 11.61 -7.32 -3.30
N TYR A 121 11.93 -8.62 -3.31
CA TYR A 121 13.30 -9.07 -3.53
C TYR A 121 13.49 -9.35 -5.02
N GLY A 122 14.28 -8.51 -5.68
CA GLY A 122 14.54 -8.60 -7.11
C GLY A 122 15.47 -9.76 -7.47
N ALA A 123 15.37 -10.24 -8.71
CA ALA A 123 16.29 -11.26 -9.25
C ALA A 123 17.75 -10.78 -9.29
N ASN A 124 17.97 -9.47 -9.22
CA ASN A 124 19.27 -8.82 -9.09
C ASN A 124 19.88 -8.92 -7.66
N GLY A 125 19.20 -9.58 -6.73
CA GLY A 125 19.64 -9.70 -5.34
C GLY A 125 19.50 -8.39 -4.54
N LYS A 126 18.62 -7.47 -4.97
CA LYS A 126 18.35 -6.20 -4.27
C LYS A 126 16.94 -6.18 -3.70
N ILE A 127 16.74 -5.35 -2.67
CA ILE A 127 15.41 -5.04 -2.14
C ILE A 127 14.90 -3.79 -2.86
N GLU A 128 13.70 -3.89 -3.42
CA GLU A 128 13.02 -2.83 -4.16
C GLU A 128 11.76 -2.41 -3.38
N ASN A 129 11.62 -1.12 -3.07
CA ASN A 129 10.36 -0.59 -2.55
C ASN A 129 9.42 -0.26 -3.71
N VAL A 130 8.32 -1.00 -3.81
CA VAL A 130 7.30 -0.81 -4.86
C VAL A 130 6.14 0.05 -4.39
N MET A 131 6.12 0.48 -3.13
CA MET A 131 5.10 1.39 -2.60
C MET A 131 5.52 2.86 -2.81
N PRO A 132 4.64 3.73 -3.32
CA PRO A 132 4.89 5.16 -3.31
C PRO A 132 5.05 5.68 -1.87
N LYS A 133 5.54 6.91 -1.71
CA LYS A 133 5.68 7.53 -0.39
C LYS A 133 4.29 7.71 0.25
N VAL A 134 3.94 6.79 1.14
CA VAL A 134 2.70 6.83 1.92
C VAL A 134 3.05 6.95 3.40
N THR A 135 2.47 7.95 4.03
CA THR A 135 2.60 8.23 5.47
C THR A 135 1.20 8.38 6.03
N GLN A 136 0.96 7.80 7.19
CA GLN A 136 -0.34 7.77 7.85
C GLN A 136 -0.21 8.14 9.31
N THR A 137 -1.30 8.58 9.92
CA THR A 137 -1.33 9.00 11.33
C THR A 137 -1.44 7.82 12.28
N GLU A 138 -1.34 8.08 13.58
CA GLU A 138 -1.49 7.10 14.65
C GLU A 138 -2.89 6.51 14.79
N GLN A 139 -3.91 7.16 14.23
CA GLN A 139 -5.29 6.66 14.25
C GLN A 139 -5.70 6.04 12.91
N ALA A 140 -4.76 5.89 11.96
CA ALA A 140 -5.03 5.24 10.70
C ALA A 140 -5.31 3.75 10.89
N ASP A 141 -6.41 3.31 10.30
CA ASP A 141 -6.75 1.90 10.09
C ASP A 141 -6.12 1.46 8.76
N ARG A 142 -5.43 0.32 8.73
CA ARG A 142 -4.78 -0.17 7.51
C ARG A 142 -4.76 -1.69 7.41
N ALA A 143 -4.80 -2.18 6.18
CA ALA A 143 -4.71 -3.60 5.91
C ALA A 143 -4.12 -3.93 4.54
N MET A 144 -3.56 -5.14 4.43
CA MET A 144 -3.14 -5.76 3.17
C MET A 144 -4.17 -6.81 2.76
N TRP A 145 -5.09 -6.44 1.88
CA TRP A 145 -6.18 -7.32 1.46
C TRP A 145 -5.78 -8.24 0.31
N LYS A 146 -6.28 -9.48 0.37
CA LYS A 146 -6.25 -10.41 -0.76
C LYS A 146 -7.59 -10.32 -1.49
N VAL A 147 -7.59 -9.68 -2.66
CA VAL A 147 -8.77 -9.48 -3.51
C VAL A 147 -8.44 -9.95 -4.93
N PRO A 148 -8.36 -11.28 -5.16
CA PRO A 148 -7.87 -11.85 -6.41
C PRO A 148 -8.71 -11.44 -7.63
N GLU A 149 -9.98 -11.08 -7.44
CA GLU A 149 -10.85 -10.57 -8.49
C GLU A 149 -10.44 -9.18 -8.99
N VAL A 150 -9.63 -8.44 -8.21
CA VAL A 150 -9.15 -7.08 -8.52
C VAL A 150 -7.68 -7.08 -8.86
N SER A 151 -6.87 -7.84 -8.13
CA SER A 151 -5.43 -7.92 -8.35
C SER A 151 -4.88 -9.27 -7.88
N PRO A 152 -3.94 -9.87 -8.63
CA PRO A 152 -3.22 -11.06 -8.16
C PRO A 152 -2.18 -10.71 -7.07
N TYR A 153 -1.96 -9.42 -6.80
CA TYR A 153 -1.10 -8.88 -5.75
C TYR A 153 -1.94 -8.37 -4.56
N PRO A 154 -1.38 -8.32 -3.34
CA PRO A 154 -2.03 -7.71 -2.19
C PRO A 154 -2.45 -6.26 -2.47
N VAL A 155 -3.67 -5.90 -2.10
CA VAL A 155 -4.21 -4.54 -2.20
C VAL A 155 -3.96 -3.83 -0.87
N PHE A 156 -3.22 -2.73 -0.89
CA PHE A 156 -3.05 -1.92 0.31
C PHE A 156 -4.25 -0.99 0.45
N VAL A 157 -4.90 -1.04 1.61
CA VAL A 157 -6.04 -0.18 1.93
C VAL A 157 -5.75 0.50 3.26
N ARG A 158 -6.07 1.79 3.34
CA ARG A 158 -6.04 2.52 4.61
C ARG A 158 -7.24 3.44 4.73
N ALA A 159 -7.62 3.74 5.96
CA ALA A 159 -8.49 4.83 6.33
C ALA A 159 -7.71 5.72 7.31
N ASP A 160 -7.38 6.94 6.90
CA ASP A 160 -6.65 7.91 7.71
C ASP A 160 -7.60 9.03 8.12
N TYR A 161 -7.56 9.45 9.38
CA TYR A 161 -8.56 10.40 9.86
C TYR A 161 -8.32 11.80 9.31
N VAL A 162 -9.39 12.58 9.21
CA VAL A 162 -9.35 13.96 8.73
C VAL A 162 -9.74 14.89 9.88
N TRP A 163 -8.84 15.79 10.25
CA TRP A 163 -9.12 16.83 11.25
C TRP A 163 -10.18 17.81 10.74
N GLY A 164 -11.36 17.77 11.34
CA GLY A 164 -12.35 18.83 11.23
C GLY A 164 -12.05 20.01 12.15
N LYS A 165 -12.59 21.19 11.81
CA LYS A 165 -12.49 22.38 12.67
C LYS A 165 -13.19 22.14 14.00
N GLY A 166 -12.44 22.22 15.10
CA GLY A 166 -12.97 22.08 16.46
C GLY A 166 -13.16 20.64 16.93
N GLU A 167 -12.65 19.66 16.19
CA GLU A 167 -12.64 18.26 16.62
C GLU A 167 -11.54 18.02 17.66
N SER A 168 -11.79 17.09 18.58
CA SER A 168 -10.82 16.62 19.58
C SER A 168 -10.32 15.22 19.24
N HIS A 169 -9.17 14.81 19.80
CA HIS A 169 -8.57 13.49 19.55
C HIS A 169 -9.42 12.29 19.98
N PHE A 170 -10.47 12.54 20.76
CA PHE A 170 -11.27 11.49 21.41
C PHE A 170 -12.66 11.33 20.80
N GLU A 171 -12.99 12.15 19.79
CA GLU A 171 -14.29 12.13 19.13
C GLU A 171 -14.28 11.24 17.89
N ALA A 172 -15.48 10.97 17.36
CA ALA A 172 -15.59 10.28 16.09
C ALA A 172 -15.17 11.22 14.94
N HIS A 173 -14.33 10.73 14.04
CA HIS A 173 -13.78 11.49 12.91
C HIS A 173 -14.27 10.98 11.56
N LEU A 174 -14.22 11.84 10.54
CA LEU A 174 -14.28 11.39 9.15
C LEU A 174 -12.91 10.82 8.76
N PHE A 175 -12.90 9.88 7.82
CA PHE A 175 -11.68 9.24 7.36
C PHE A 175 -11.57 9.34 5.84
N ASP A 176 -10.36 9.62 5.35
CA ASP A 176 -9.99 9.47 3.96
C ASP A 176 -9.55 8.02 3.74
N VAL A 177 -10.37 7.29 3.00
CA VAL A 177 -10.14 5.90 2.60
C VAL A 177 -9.43 5.90 1.25
N ASP A 178 -8.24 5.32 1.23
CA ASP A 178 -7.43 5.16 0.05
C ASP A 178 -7.18 3.66 -0.24
N ALA A 179 -7.15 3.29 -1.52
CA ALA A 179 -6.74 1.97 -1.94
C ALA A 179 -5.66 2.05 -3.02
N TRP A 180 -4.63 1.21 -2.91
CA TRP A 180 -3.55 1.07 -3.88
C TRP A 180 -3.45 -0.35 -4.39
N VAL A 181 -3.23 -0.45 -5.69
CA VAL A 181 -3.06 -1.71 -6.40
C VAL A 181 -1.71 -1.69 -7.11
N PHE A 182 -0.99 -2.80 -7.09
CA PHE A 182 0.25 -2.94 -7.83
C PHE A 182 -0.03 -2.92 -9.34
N ASP A 183 0.68 -2.04 -10.06
CA ASP A 183 0.66 -1.93 -11.51
C ASP A 183 1.96 -2.55 -12.07
N PRO A 184 1.89 -3.74 -12.70
CA PRO A 184 3.05 -4.39 -13.28
C PRO A 184 3.73 -3.58 -14.40
N ALA A 185 3.00 -2.70 -15.09
CA ALA A 185 3.55 -1.92 -16.20
C ALA A 185 4.59 -0.89 -15.75
N ILE A 186 4.46 -0.39 -14.51
CA ILE A 186 5.44 0.52 -13.90
C ILE A 186 6.17 -0.10 -12.70
N SER A 187 5.89 -1.37 -12.40
CA SER A 187 6.44 -2.10 -11.26
C SER A 187 6.28 -1.36 -9.92
N GLN A 188 5.14 -0.69 -9.70
CA GLN A 188 4.84 0.07 -8.49
C GLN A 188 3.35 0.03 -8.14
N TYR A 189 3.02 0.27 -6.88
CA TYR A 189 1.65 0.54 -6.44
C TYR A 189 1.16 1.88 -6.97
N ARG A 190 -0.04 1.88 -7.57
CA ARG A 190 -0.78 3.09 -7.91
C ARG A 190 -2.00 3.23 -7.03
N LYS A 191 -2.28 4.46 -6.60
CA LYS A 191 -3.54 4.77 -5.93
C LYS A 191 -4.66 4.55 -6.94
N ARG A 192 -5.64 3.69 -6.60
CA ARG A 192 -6.77 3.37 -7.47
C ARG A 192 -7.95 4.30 -7.22
N PHE A 193 -8.20 4.64 -5.96
CA PHE A 193 -9.16 5.68 -5.59
C PHE A 193 -8.82 6.27 -4.21
N SER A 194 -9.51 7.38 -3.91
CA SER A 194 -9.61 8.00 -2.59
C SER A 194 -11.06 8.45 -2.39
N TYR A 195 -11.60 8.31 -1.18
CA TYR A 195 -12.86 8.95 -0.82
C TYR A 195 -12.91 9.21 0.68
N GLN A 196 -13.66 10.25 1.07
CA GLN A 196 -13.96 10.51 2.46
C GLN A 196 -15.21 9.74 2.90
N THR A 197 -15.17 9.12 4.07
CA THR A 197 -16.33 8.46 4.66
C THR A 197 -17.50 9.43 4.82
N THR A 198 -18.73 8.94 4.69
CA THR A 198 -19.93 9.76 4.89
C THR A 198 -20.36 9.84 6.35
N ARG A 199 -19.93 8.85 7.15
CA ARG A 199 -20.13 8.82 8.60
C ARG A 199 -18.81 8.97 9.33
N ARG A 200 -18.92 9.47 10.55
CA ARG A 200 -17.82 9.53 11.51
C ARG A 200 -17.67 8.18 12.21
N TYR A 201 -16.44 7.82 12.52
CA TYR A 201 -16.09 6.61 13.26
C TYR A 201 -15.33 6.97 14.52
N ASP A 202 -15.69 6.33 15.63
CA ASP A 202 -14.87 6.36 16.83
C ASP A 202 -13.67 5.43 16.67
N ARG A 203 -12.70 5.60 17.56
CA ARG A 203 -11.60 4.65 17.72
C ARG A 203 -12.16 3.44 18.48
N GLY A 204 -12.92 2.59 17.81
CA GLY A 204 -13.35 1.30 18.36
C GLY A 204 -12.16 0.48 18.89
N GLU A 205 -12.43 -0.55 19.70
CA GLU A 205 -11.39 -1.49 20.11
C GLU A 205 -10.95 -2.34 18.91
N GLY A 206 -9.73 -2.11 18.40
CA GLY A 206 -9.13 -2.88 17.31
C GLY A 206 -8.59 -2.00 16.16
N SER A 207 -7.66 -2.54 15.36
CA SER A 207 -6.96 -1.79 14.30
C SER A 207 -7.75 -1.62 13.00
N ASP A 208 -8.86 -2.36 12.84
CA ASP A 208 -9.54 -2.56 11.54
C ASP A 208 -11.01 -2.11 11.54
N HIS A 209 -11.42 -1.24 12.47
CA HIS A 209 -12.82 -0.88 12.66
C HIS A 209 -13.43 -0.16 11.45
N VAL A 210 -12.74 0.85 10.92
CA VAL A 210 -13.23 1.68 9.81
C VAL A 210 -13.22 0.87 8.52
N LEU A 211 -12.11 0.17 8.25
CA LEU A 211 -11.95 -0.66 7.05
C LEU A 211 -12.93 -1.84 7.02
N THR A 212 -13.23 -2.44 8.17
CA THR A 212 -14.27 -3.49 8.27
C THR A 212 -15.64 -2.91 7.94
N ALA A 213 -15.96 -1.74 8.49
CA ALA A 213 -17.26 -1.11 8.34
C ALA A 213 -17.50 -0.53 6.92
N GLU A 214 -16.44 -0.09 6.24
CA GLU A 214 -16.45 0.42 4.86
C GLU A 214 -16.19 -0.66 3.80
N ARG A 215 -15.97 -1.91 4.21
CA ARG A 215 -15.47 -2.97 3.31
C ARG A 215 -16.28 -3.15 2.03
N ALA A 216 -17.62 -3.14 2.14
CA ALA A 216 -18.49 -3.31 0.98
C ALA A 216 -18.33 -2.17 -0.05
N GLU A 217 -18.19 -0.93 0.43
CA GLU A 217 -18.00 0.24 -0.43
C GLU A 217 -16.61 0.23 -1.09
N ILE A 218 -15.57 -0.11 -0.32
CA ILE A 218 -14.19 -0.25 -0.83
C ILE A 218 -14.16 -1.30 -1.95
N LEU A 219 -14.73 -2.49 -1.74
CA LEU A 219 -14.78 -3.54 -2.75
C LEU A 219 -15.60 -3.12 -3.99
N ARG A 220 -16.73 -2.45 -3.81
CA ARG A 220 -17.53 -1.92 -4.91
C ARG A 220 -16.72 -0.96 -5.78
N ARG A 221 -15.96 -0.05 -5.16
CA ARG A 221 -15.09 0.91 -5.87
C ARG A 221 -13.91 0.23 -6.56
N LEU A 222 -13.29 -0.76 -5.92
CA LEU A 222 -12.22 -1.56 -6.54
C LEU A 222 -12.72 -2.28 -7.80
N ALA A 223 -13.93 -2.86 -7.75
CA ALA A 223 -14.52 -3.54 -8.89
C ALA A 223 -14.95 -2.58 -10.02
N ALA A 224 -15.46 -1.40 -9.69
CA ALA A 224 -15.85 -0.37 -10.67
C ALA A 224 -14.64 0.30 -11.34
N SER A 225 -13.49 0.29 -10.67
CA SER A 225 -12.24 0.84 -11.17
C SER A 225 -11.43 -0.24 -11.89
N LYS A 226 -12.03 -1.08 -12.73
CA LYS A 226 -11.28 -2.00 -13.61
C LYS A 226 -10.91 -1.29 -14.90
#